data_AF-A0A538JGF4-F1
#
_entry.id   AF-A0A538JGF4-F1
#
_cell.length_a   1.000
_cell.length_b   1.000
_cell.length_c   1.000
_cell.angle_alpha   90.00
_cell.angle_beta   90.00
_cell.angle_gamma   90.00
#
_symmetry.space_group_name_H-M   'P 1'
#
loop_
_entity.id
_entity.type
_entity.pdbx_description
1 polymer ?
#
loop_
_entity_poly.entity_id
_entity_poly.type
_entity_poly.pdbx_seq_one_letter_code
_entity_poly.pdbx_strand_id
1 'polypeptide(L)'
;MGSPRRTGGLAEQASVVLANADLYWSARNLADELQEAMRTRAVIEQAKGIILAERGGDADAAFEALVALSQRRHVKLHDVAQKLVDGAARRPTRRAPEA
;
A
#
# COMPACT_ATOMS: atom_id res chain seq x y z
N MET A 1 14.03 -43.91 -47.56
CA MET A 1 13.00 -43.07 -46.90
C MET A 1 13.47 -42.70 -45.51
N GLY A 2 13.84 -41.43 -45.27
CA GLY A 2 14.31 -40.95 -43.96
C GLY A 2 13.15 -40.42 -43.12
N SER A 3 13.00 -40.93 -41.90
CA SER A 3 12.01 -40.45 -40.94
C SER A 3 12.34 -39.03 -40.47
N PRO A 4 11.36 -38.12 -40.38
CA PRO A 4 11.60 -36.74 -39.98
C PRO A 4 11.95 -36.63 -38.49
N ARG A 5 12.95 -35.79 -38.21
CA ARG A 5 13.48 -35.49 -36.88
C ARG A 5 12.42 -34.85 -35.98
N ARG A 6 12.08 -35.53 -34.87
CA ARG A 6 11.38 -34.93 -33.72
C ARG A 6 12.42 -34.32 -32.77
N THR A 7 12.89 -33.10 -33.06
CA THR A 7 13.95 -32.46 -32.23
C THR A 7 13.61 -31.05 -31.74
N GLY A 8 12.35 -30.61 -31.78
CA GLY A 8 11.95 -29.27 -31.31
C GLY A 8 11.19 -29.20 -29.98
N GLY A 9 10.61 -30.31 -29.51
CA GLY A 9 9.51 -30.24 -28.53
C GLY A 9 9.89 -29.72 -27.14
N LEU A 10 11.00 -30.19 -26.56
CA LEU A 10 11.35 -29.86 -25.17
C LEU A 10 11.88 -28.43 -25.00
N ALA A 11 12.69 -27.94 -25.94
CA ALA A 11 13.21 -26.57 -25.88
C ALA A 11 12.08 -25.56 -26.08
N GLU A 12 11.19 -25.80 -27.04
CA GLU A 12 10.02 -24.96 -27.28
C GLU A 12 9.05 -24.96 -26.09
N GLN A 13 8.75 -26.14 -25.53
CA GLN A 13 7.94 -26.26 -24.32
C GLN A 13 8.58 -25.58 -23.11
N ALA A 14 9.90 -25.73 -22.92
CA ALA A 14 10.63 -25.07 -21.85
C ALA A 14 10.59 -23.54 -22.01
N SER A 15 10.72 -23.01 -23.23
CA SER A 15 10.60 -21.57 -23.49
C SER A 15 9.23 -21.02 -23.10
N VAL A 16 8.14 -21.75 -23.41
CA VAL A 16 6.79 -21.34 -23.00
C VAL A 16 6.63 -21.35 -21.48
N VAL A 17 7.13 -22.38 -20.80
CA VAL A 17 7.08 -22.47 -19.33
C VAL A 17 7.88 -21.34 -18.69
N LEU A 18 9.10 -21.07 -19.18
CA LEU A 18 9.94 -19.99 -18.66
C LEU A 18 9.31 -18.62 -18.89
N ALA A 19 8.80 -18.34 -20.09
CA ALA A 19 8.12 -17.09 -20.38
C ALA A 19 6.89 -16.87 -19.46
N ASN A 20 6.10 -17.93 -19.23
CA ASN A 20 4.97 -17.85 -18.31
C ASN A 20 5.41 -17.66 -16.85
N ALA A 21 6.50 -18.30 -16.42
CA ALA A 21 7.05 -18.12 -15.09
C ALA A 21 7.52 -16.67 -14.87
N ASP A 22 8.22 -16.09 -15.85
CA ASP A 22 8.71 -14.69 -15.77
C ASP A 22 7.55 -13.69 -15.72
N LEU A 23 6.52 -13.88 -16.55
CA LEU A 23 5.29 -13.07 -16.52
C LEU A 23 4.57 -13.20 -15.18
N TYR A 24 4.45 -14.42 -14.65
CA TYR A 24 3.83 -14.67 -13.36
C TYR A 24 4.57 -13.96 -12.22
N TRP A 25 5.89 -14.09 -12.16
CA TRP A 25 6.69 -13.44 -11.11
C TRP A 25 6.65 -11.92 -11.21
N SER A 26 6.68 -11.38 -12.43
CA SER A 26 6.58 -9.94 -12.66
C SER A 26 5.23 -9.39 -12.17
N ALA A 27 4.13 -10.09 -12.51
CA ALA A 27 2.80 -9.71 -12.05
C ALA A 27 2.64 -9.84 -10.53
N ARG A 28 3.21 -10.88 -9.93
CA ARG A 28 3.22 -11.08 -8.48
C ARG A 28 3.97 -9.96 -7.76
N ASN A 29 5.17 -9.63 -8.21
CA ASN A 29 5.97 -8.56 -7.60
C ASN A 29 5.24 -7.21 -7.68
N LEU A 30 4.66 -6.88 -8.83
CA LEU A 30 3.86 -5.65 -8.97
C LEU A 30 2.65 -5.64 -8.04
N ALA A 31 1.95 -6.77 -7.91
CA ALA A 31 0.81 -6.87 -7.01
C ALA A 31 1.24 -6.64 -5.54
N ASP A 32 2.39 -7.18 -5.13
CA ASP A 32 2.94 -7.00 -3.78
C ASP A 32 3.34 -5.53 -3.53
N GLU A 33 4.01 -4.89 -4.49
CA GLU A 33 4.36 -3.46 -4.42
C GLU A 33 3.12 -2.57 -4.31
N LEU A 34 2.10 -2.83 -5.12
CA LEU A 34 0.83 -2.10 -5.07
C LEU A 34 0.12 -2.32 -3.73
N GLN A 35 0.12 -3.55 -3.22
CA GLN A 35 -0.51 -3.87 -1.94
C GLN A 35 0.17 -3.08 -0.80
N GLU A 36 1.49 -3.00 -0.81
CA GLU A 36 2.23 -2.25 0.21
C GLU A 36 2.01 -0.73 0.09
N ALA A 37 2.01 -0.19 -1.13
CA ALA A 37 1.66 1.20 -1.38
C ALA A 37 0.24 1.53 -0.88
N MET A 38 -0.73 0.63 -1.10
CA MET A 38 -2.10 0.81 -0.64
C MET A 38 -2.23 0.76 0.89
N ARG A 39 -1.49 -0.11 1.57
CA ARG A 39 -1.45 -0.13 3.05
C ARG A 39 -0.95 1.19 3.62
N THR A 40 0.12 1.72 3.03
CA THR A 40 0.68 3.02 3.41
C THR A 40 -0.32 4.15 3.16
N ARG A 41 -1.01 4.13 2.02
CA ARG A 41 -2.04 5.12 1.70
C ARG A 41 -3.21 5.06 2.69
N ALA A 42 -3.67 3.86 3.04
CA ALA A 42 -4.82 3.69 3.93
C ALA A 42 -4.61 4.33 5.31
N VAL A 43 -3.44 4.14 5.94
CA VAL A 43 -3.16 4.73 7.25
C VAL A 43 -3.05 6.26 7.18
N ILE A 44 -2.49 6.81 6.09
CA ILE A 44 -2.41 8.26 5.88
C ILE A 44 -3.82 8.86 5.73
N GLU A 45 -4.70 8.23 4.96
CA GLU A 45 -6.09 8.70 4.81
C GLU A 45 -6.88 8.64 6.13
N GLN A 46 -6.67 7.61 6.95
CA GLN A 46 -7.26 7.55 8.30
C GLN A 46 -6.75 8.68 9.20
N ALA A 47 -5.44 8.94 9.18
CA ALA A 47 -4.83 10.04 9.94
C ALA A 47 -5.35 11.40 9.49
N LYS A 48 -5.52 11.62 8.18
CA LYS A 48 -6.19 12.82 7.65
C LYS A 48 -7.59 12.92 8.24
N GLY A 49 -8.41 11.87 8.14
CA GLY A 49 -9.76 11.85 8.70
C GLY A 49 -9.83 12.24 10.18
N ILE A 50 -8.89 11.77 11.01
CA ILE A 50 -8.78 12.16 12.42
C ILE A 50 -8.50 13.66 12.56
N ILE A 51 -7.56 14.21 11.78
CA ILE A 51 -7.24 15.65 11.80
C ILE A 51 -8.46 16.48 11.39
N LEU A 52 -9.16 16.09 10.31
CA LEU A 52 -10.37 16.79 9.87
C LEU A 52 -11.45 16.75 10.96
N ALA A 53 -11.64 15.62 11.63
CA ALA A 53 -12.63 15.49 12.71
C ALA A 53 -12.28 16.34 13.94
N GLU A 54 -11.00 16.50 14.27
CA GLU A 54 -10.55 17.27 15.44
C GLU A 54 -10.41 18.78 15.18
N ARG A 55 -10.04 19.18 13.96
CA ARG A 55 -9.63 20.57 13.65
C ARG A 55 -10.44 21.21 12.52
N GLY A 56 -11.26 20.45 11.80
CA GLY A 56 -11.92 20.90 10.58
C GLY A 56 -10.96 21.10 9.41
N GLY A 57 -11.40 21.85 8.40
CA GLY A 57 -10.64 22.12 7.17
C GLY A 57 -10.86 21.07 6.07
N ASP A 58 -9.91 20.99 5.15
CA ASP A 58 -9.94 20.05 4.02
C ASP A 58 -8.84 18.98 4.09
N ALA A 59 -8.91 18.03 3.16
CA ALA A 59 -8.01 16.89 3.09
C ALA A 59 -6.56 17.29 2.78
N ASP A 60 -6.35 18.33 1.99
CA ASP A 60 -5.02 18.76 1.57
C ASP A 60 -4.29 19.45 2.72
N ALA A 61 -4.97 20.35 3.44
CA ALA A 61 -4.44 20.97 4.65
C ALA A 61 -4.08 19.95 5.74
N ALA A 62 -4.89 18.89 5.89
CA ALA A 62 -4.58 17.81 6.82
C ALA A 62 -3.34 17.00 6.40
N PHE A 63 -3.17 16.75 5.10
CA PHE A 63 -1.99 16.08 4.58
C PHE A 63 -0.72 16.93 4.79
N GLU A 64 -0.77 18.22 4.47
CA GLU A 64 0.33 19.17 4.72
C GLU A 64 0.70 19.23 6.21
N ALA A 65 -0.28 19.16 7.11
CA ALA A 65 -0.01 19.09 8.54
C ALA A 65 0.76 17.82 8.95
N LEU A 66 0.45 16.66 8.34
CA LEU A 66 1.18 15.41 8.54
C LEU A 66 2.60 15.50 7.99
N VAL A 67 2.79 16.07 6.80
CA VAL A 67 4.10 16.30 6.18
C VAL A 67 4.96 17.19 7.07
N ALA A 68 4.43 18.33 7.51
CA ALA A 68 5.14 19.24 8.40
C ALA A 68 5.52 18.56 9.73
N LEU A 69 4.64 17.70 10.27
CA LEU A 69 4.93 16.95 11.50
C LEU A 69 6.02 15.88 11.28
N SER A 70 5.99 15.16 10.16
CA SER A 70 7.00 14.20 9.75
C SER A 70 8.38 14.85 9.61
N GLN A 71 8.45 15.98 8.92
CA GLN A 71 9.69 16.74 8.75
C GLN A 71 10.24 17.25 10.08
N ARG A 72 9.41 17.91 10.91
CA ARG A 72 9.83 18.41 12.23
C ARG A 72 10.34 17.32 13.17
N ARG A 73 9.84 16.09 13.02
CA ARG A 73 10.23 14.94 13.85
C ARG A 73 11.30 14.05 13.22
N HIS A 74 11.68 14.30 11.97
CA HIS A 74 12.58 13.44 11.18
C HIS A 74 12.18 11.95 11.20
N VAL A 75 10.88 11.67 11.06
CA VAL A 75 10.36 10.30 10.97
C VAL A 75 9.51 10.15 9.72
N LYS A 76 9.35 8.92 9.21
CA LYS A 76 8.61 8.69 7.98
C LYS A 76 7.14 9.08 8.15
N LEU A 77 6.52 9.59 7.08
CA LEU A 77 5.14 10.08 7.10
C LEU A 77 4.14 9.01 7.57
N HIS A 78 4.28 7.78 7.10
CA HIS A 78 3.40 6.68 7.52
C HIS A 78 3.53 6.34 9.01
N ASP A 79 4.72 6.46 9.59
CA ASP A 79 4.93 6.27 11.04
C ASP A 79 4.23 7.37 11.85
N VAL A 80 4.24 8.61 11.35
CA VAL A 80 3.47 9.71 11.98
C VAL A 80 1.98 9.41 11.94
N ALA A 81 1.48 9.02 10.77
CA ALA A 81 0.07 8.69 10.57
C ALA A 81 -0.37 7.54 11.49
N GLN A 82 0.41 6.47 11.56
CA GLN A 82 0.14 5.32 12.44
C GLN A 82 0.06 5.74 13.91
N LYS A 83 1.02 6.53 14.39
CA LYS A 83 1.01 7.03 15.78
C LYS A 83 -0.24 7.85 16.11
N LEU A 84 -0.74 8.62 15.15
CA LEU A 84 -1.97 9.39 15.32
C LEU A 84 -3.19 8.46 15.39
N VAL A 85 -3.31 7.51 14.46
CA VAL A 85 -4.39 6.51 14.43
C VAL A 85 -4.41 5.71 15.73
N ASP A 86 -3.27 5.21 16.19
CA ASP A 86 -3.13 4.49 17.45
C ASP A 86 -3.55 5.34 18.66
N GLY A 87 -3.22 6.63 18.64
CA GLY A 87 -3.60 7.58 19.67
C GLY A 87 -5.11 7.82 19.73
N ALA A 88 -5.75 7.95 18.56
CA ALA A 88 -7.19 8.09 18.44
C ALA A 88 -7.93 6.82 18.88
N ALA A 89 -7.44 5.63 18.53
CA ALA A 89 -8.03 4.35 18.93
C ALA A 89 -8.01 4.13 20.45
N ARG A 90 -7.00 4.68 21.15
CA ARG A 90 -6.90 4.62 22.62
C ARG A 90 -7.79 5.62 23.35
N ARG A 91 -8.27 6.67 22.66
CA ARG A 91 -9.16 7.66 23.28
C ARG A 91 -10.56 7.03 23.35
N PRO A 92 -11.15 6.82 24.54
CA PRO A 92 -12.53 6.37 24.62
C PRO A 92 -13.38 7.37 23.84
N THR A 93 -14.15 6.88 22.87
CA THR A 93 -15.08 7.71 22.11
C THR A 93 -15.90 8.48 23.12
N ARG A 94 -15.79 9.82 23.09
CA ARG A 94 -16.60 10.69 23.94
C ARG A 94 -18.05 10.48 23.49
N ARG A 95 -18.74 9.54 24.14
CA ARG A 95 -20.15 9.24 23.94
C ARG A 95 -20.90 10.56 24.10
N ALA A 96 -21.64 10.97 23.08
CA ALA A 96 -22.53 12.11 23.17
C ALA A 96 -23.50 11.90 24.36
N PRO A 97 -23.90 12.96 25.08
CA PRO A 97 -24.87 12.84 26.16
C PRO A 97 -26.17 12.25 25.59
N GLU A 98 -26.64 11.17 26.20
CA GLU A 98 -27.99 10.64 25.99
C GLU A 98 -28.98 11.72 26.42
N ALA A 99 -29.86 12.13 25.49
CA ALA A 99 -30.99 13.02 25.73
C ALA A 99 -32.27 12.21 25.84
#